data_AF-A0A380T2L9-F1
#
_entry.id   AF-A0A380T2L9-F1
#
_cell.length_a   1.000
_cell.length_b   1.000
_cell.length_c   1.000
_cell.angle_alpha   90.00
_cell.angle_beta   90.00
_cell.angle_gamma   90.00
#
_symmetry.space_group_name_H-M   'P 1'
#
loop_
_entity.id
_entity.type
_entity.pdbx_description
1 polymer ?
#
loop_
_entity_poly.entity_id
_entity_poly.type
_entity_poly.pdbx_seq_one_letter_code
_entity_poly.pdbx_strand_id
1 'polypeptide(L)' 'MNNPSKKPFILAGGPLIAMGAGFIAVGLSGQPAFAYTGLGLLVPGVVLVAIEFCSRR' A
#
# COMPACT_ATOMS: atom_id res chain seq x y z
N MET A 1 2.09 -28.72 11.26
CA MET A 1 1.32 -27.51 10.90
C MET A 1 2.17 -26.73 9.90
N ASN A 2 1.89 -26.87 8.60
CA ASN A 2 2.69 -26.24 7.55
C ASN A 2 2.38 -24.75 7.57
N ASN A 3 3.12 -23.97 8.36
CA ASN A 3 2.90 -22.53 8.51
C ASN A 3 3.12 -21.90 7.15
N PRO A 4 2.08 -21.40 6.45
CA PRO A 4 2.34 -20.71 5.23
C PRO A 4 3.00 -19.41 5.67
N SER A 5 4.31 -19.29 5.43
CA SER A 5 5.06 -18.03 5.43
C SER A 5 4.43 -17.10 4.38
N LYS A 6 3.21 -16.64 4.64
CA LYS A 6 2.43 -15.77 3.77
C LYS A 6 2.99 -14.38 4.00
N LYS A 7 3.99 -14.02 3.19
CA LYS A 7 4.55 -12.68 2.95
C LYS A 7 3.72 -11.57 3.63
N PRO A 8 3.89 -11.34 4.94
CA PRO A 8 2.88 -10.65 5.74
C PRO A 8 2.76 -9.19 5.32
N PHE A 9 3.88 -8.60 4.88
CA PHE A 9 3.95 -7.24 4.39
C PHE A 9 3.37 -7.08 2.98
N ILE A 10 3.32 -8.12 2.14
CA ILE A 10 2.59 -8.06 0.87
C ILE A 10 1.08 -8.17 1.11
N LEU A 11 0.66 -9.01 2.05
CA LEU A 11 -0.76 -9.16 2.41
C LEU A 11 -1.34 -7.87 2.97
N ALA A 12 -0.56 -7.13 3.77
CA ALA A 12 -0.94 -5.80 4.27
C ALA A 12 -0.71 -4.69 3.23
N GLY A 13 0.41 -4.70 2.52
CA GLY A 13 0.79 -3.64 1.59
C GLY A 13 -0.08 -3.56 0.33
N GLY A 14 -0.54 -4.69 -0.20
CA GLY A 14 -1.39 -4.74 -1.41
C GLY A 14 -2.68 -3.90 -1.29
N PRO A 15 -3.52 -4.13 -0.27
CA PRO A 15 -4.72 -3.33 -0.02
C PRO A 15 -4.44 -1.84 0.22
N LEU A 16 -3.37 -1.50 0.94
CA LEU A 16 -2.98 -0.10 1.17
C LEU A 16 -2.61 0.61 -0.14
N ILE A 17 -1.87 -0.05 -1.02
CA ILE A 17 -1.53 0.50 -2.34
C ILE A 17 -2.79 0.66 -3.19
N ALA A 18 -3.67 -0.35 -3.23
CA ALA A 18 -4.90 -0.32 -4.02
C ALA A 18 -5.84 0.82 -3.57
N MET A 19 -6.06 0.96 -2.26
CA MET A 19 -6.85 2.06 -1.70
C MET A 19 -6.16 3.40 -1.96
N GLY A 20 -4.86 3.52 -1.68
CA GLY A 20 -4.10 4.75 -1.92
C GLY A 20 -4.21 5.24 -3.36
N ALA A 21 -4.09 4.34 -4.35
CA ALA A 21 -4.26 4.66 -5.76
C ALA A 21 -5.69 5.15 -6.10
N GLY A 22 -6.72 4.49 -5.55
CA GLY A 22 -8.11 4.92 -5.72
C GLY A 22 -8.39 6.31 -5.13
N PHE A 23 -7.89 6.57 -3.93
CA PHE A 23 -8.01 7.88 -3.28
C PHE A 23 -7.26 8.99 -4.04
N ILE A 24 -6.08 8.71 -4.60
CA ILE A 24 -5.38 9.67 -5.48
C ILE A 24 -6.19 9.97 -6.74
N ALA A 25 -6.80 8.96 -7.37
CA ALA A 25 -7.64 9.17 -8.56
C ALA A 25 -8.83 10.11 -8.26
N VAL A 26 -9.50 9.94 -7.12
CA VAL A 26 -10.54 10.87 -6.64
C VAL A 26 -9.93 12.24 -6.28
N GLY A 27 -8.72 12.25 -5.74
CA GLY A 27 -7.98 13.47 -5.47
C GLY A 27 -7.76 14.34 -6.70
N LEU A 28 -7.38 13.70 -7.81
CA LEU A 28 -7.15 14.34 -9.10
C LEU A 28 -8.44 14.83 -9.77
N SER A 29 -9.62 14.35 -9.37
CA SER A 29 -10.91 14.85 -9.85
C SER A 29 -11.39 16.13 -9.14
N GLY A 30 -10.51 16.82 -8.42
CA GLY A 30 -10.77 18.12 -7.80
C GLY A 30 -11.05 18.09 -6.29
N GLN A 31 -10.80 16.97 -5.61
CA GLN A 31 -10.94 16.86 -4.15
C GLN A 31 -9.59 16.62 -3.47
N PRO A 32 -8.80 17.67 -3.19
CA PRO A 32 -7.41 17.53 -2.74
C PRO A 32 -7.26 16.73 -1.43
N ALA A 33 -8.27 16.76 -0.55
CA ALA A 33 -8.28 15.95 0.67
C ALA A 33 -8.08 14.45 0.39
N PHE A 34 -8.73 13.91 -0.64
CA PHE A 34 -8.58 12.50 -1.03
C PHE A 34 -7.19 12.22 -1.60
N ALA A 35 -6.53 13.19 -2.25
CA ALA A 35 -5.16 13.02 -2.71
C ALA A 35 -4.18 12.84 -1.52
N TYR A 36 -4.32 13.66 -0.47
CA TYR A 36 -3.51 13.54 0.74
C TYR A 36 -3.78 12.23 1.49
N THR A 37 -5.05 11.82 1.61
CA THR A 37 -5.40 10.51 2.17
C THR A 37 -4.81 9.37 1.34
N GLY A 38 -4.88 9.48 0.02
CA GLY A 38 -4.33 8.50 -0.91
C GLY A 38 -2.82 8.37 -0.77
N LEU A 39 -2.08 9.48 -0.66
CA LEU A 39 -0.65 9.47 -0.36
C LEU A 39 -0.34 8.85 1.01
N GLY A 40 -1.13 9.18 2.03
CA GLY A 40 -1.00 8.62 3.38
C GLY A 40 -1.20 7.10 3.45
N LEU A 41 -1.96 6.51 2.52
CA LEU A 41 -2.14 5.07 2.40
C LEU A 41 -1.11 4.42 1.45
N LEU A 42 -0.78 5.11 0.36
CA LEU A 42 0.11 4.61 -0.68
C LEU A 42 1.55 4.46 -0.15
N VAL A 43 2.07 5.48 0.54
CA VAL A 43 3.44 5.50 1.07
C VAL A 43 3.73 4.31 1.99
N PRO A 44 2.97 4.06 3.08
CA PRO A 44 3.21 2.90 3.93
C PRO A 44 2.99 1.58 3.19
N GLY A 45 2.03 1.50 2.26
CA GLY A 45 1.83 0.32 1.43
C GLY A 45 3.07 -0.02 0.59
N VAL A 46 3.64 0.97 -0.09
CA VAL A 46 4.88 0.82 -0.88
C VAL A 46 6.06 0.45 0.02
N VAL A 47 6.19 1.07 1.19
CA VAL A 47 7.25 0.76 2.16
C VAL A 47 7.18 -0.70 2.62
N LEU A 48 5.99 -1.21 2.98
CA LEU A 48 5.81 -2.60 3.39
C LEU A 48 6.19 -3.59 2.28
N VAL A 49 5.79 -3.33 1.05
CA VAL A 49 6.16 -4.17 -0.11
C VAL A 49 7.67 -4.10 -0.39
N ALA A 50 8.27 -2.90 -0.28
CA ALA A 50 9.71 -2.71 -0.45
C ALA A 50 10.51 -3.44 0.64
N ILE A 51 10.06 -3.42 1.89
CA ILE A 51 10.70 -4.15 3.00
C ILE A 51 10.67 -5.66 2.73
N GLU A 52 9.55 -6.22 2.29
CA GLU A 52 9.48 -7.64 1.91
C GLU A 52 10.42 -7.98 0.76
N PHE A 53 10.56 -7.07 -0.22
CA PHE A 53 11.47 -7.26 -1.34
C PHE A 53 12.95 -7.19 -0.91
N CYS A 54 13.31 -6.22 -0.05
CA CYS A 54 14.65 -6.09 0.51
C CYS A 54 14.99 -7.22 1.48
N SER A 55 14.04 -7.68 2.30
CA SER A 55 14.23 -8.79 3.24
C SER A 55 14.35 -10.16 2.54
N ARG A 56 14.00 -10.24 1.25
CA ARG A 56 14.18 -11.44 0.42
C ARG A 56 15.53 -11.50 -0.30
N ARG A 57 16.31 -10.41 -0.28
CA ARG A 57 17.69 -10.36 -0.77
C ARG A 57 18.66 -10.75 0.33
#